data_AF-A0A533ZWF8-F1
#
_entry.id   AF-A0A533ZWF8-F1
#
_cell.length_a   1.000
_cell.length_b   1.000
_cell.length_c   1.000
_cell.angle_alpha   90.00
_cell.angle_beta   90.00
_cell.angle_gamma   90.00
#
_symmetry.space_group_name_H-M   'P 1'
#
loop_
_entity.id
_entity.type
_entity.pdbx_description
1 polymer ?
#
loop_
_entity_poly.entity_id
_entity_poly.type
_entity_poly.pdbx_seq_one_letter_code
_entity_poly.pdbx_strand_id
1 'polypeptide(L)'
;MTMTYNKEACPTDIQDDPAARELLRRAFEKTARWPADFNGFSADLTINVDGQEFLGTVTVKSAQDVTVSLPNAEVQKWATGTISMIAVHRAHRTFDQSDGKSVLTLDRSAAHPLGQTIRIHDSLHSH
;
A
#
# COMPACT_ATOMS: atom_id res chain seq x y z
N MET A 1 8.62 -3.27 18.53
CA MET A 1 7.28 -2.69 18.68
C MET A 1 6.74 -2.47 17.27
N THR A 2 5.98 -3.43 16.75
CA THR A 2 5.51 -3.45 15.36
C THR A 2 4.37 -2.44 15.21
N MET A 3 4.63 -1.27 14.63
CA MET A 3 3.58 -0.31 14.32
C MET A 3 2.90 -0.74 13.02
N THR A 4 1.76 -1.40 13.16
CA THR A 4 0.87 -1.75 12.06
C THR A 4 0.38 -0.46 11.40
N TYR A 5 0.46 -0.35 10.06
CA TYR A 5 -0.22 0.73 9.36
C TYR A 5 -1.72 0.62 9.66
N ASN A 6 -2.28 1.66 10.28
CA ASN A 6 -3.64 1.66 10.79
C ASN A 6 -4.28 2.99 10.37
N LYS A 7 -5.16 2.96 9.35
CA LYS A 7 -5.87 4.17 8.89
C LYS A 7 -6.73 4.70 10.05
N GLU A 8 -6.93 6.00 10.18
CA GLU A 8 -7.90 6.54 11.15
C GLU A 8 -9.30 6.56 10.52
N ALA A 9 -10.34 6.28 11.30
CA ALA A 9 -11.71 6.36 10.81
C ALA A 9 -12.13 7.84 10.70
N CYS A 10 -12.81 8.21 9.62
CA CYS A 10 -13.35 9.55 9.44
C CYS A 10 -14.83 9.59 9.89
N PRO A 11 -15.25 10.52 10.77
CA PRO A 11 -16.65 10.62 11.19
C PRO A 11 -17.55 11.02 10.02
N THR A 12 -18.67 10.32 9.85
CA THR A 12 -19.71 10.65 8.86
C THR A 12 -21.08 10.20 9.39
N ASP A 13 -22.14 10.88 8.96
CA ASP A 13 -23.55 10.51 9.19
C ASP A 13 -24.09 9.52 8.16
N ILE A 14 -23.29 9.19 7.14
CA ILE A 14 -23.63 8.25 6.07
C ILE A 14 -23.55 6.82 6.61
N GLN A 15 -24.55 6.01 6.27
CA GLN A 15 -24.58 4.60 6.61
C GLN A 15 -23.76 3.78 5.60
N ASP A 16 -23.00 2.82 6.12
CA ASP A 16 -22.22 1.89 5.32
C ASP A 16 -23.10 0.96 4.45
N ASP A 17 -22.71 0.80 3.19
CA ASP A 17 -23.36 -0.11 2.24
C ASP A 17 -22.63 -1.47 2.23
N PRO A 18 -23.26 -2.57 2.68
CA PRO A 18 -22.63 -3.89 2.70
C PRO A 18 -22.17 -4.37 1.32
N ALA A 19 -22.85 -3.96 0.25
CA ALA A 19 -22.47 -4.34 -1.11
C ALA A 19 -21.21 -3.59 -1.58
N ALA A 20 -21.07 -2.31 -1.21
CA ALA A 20 -19.84 -1.54 -1.48
C ALA A 20 -18.65 -2.14 -0.74
N ARG A 21 -18.85 -2.46 0.55
CA ARG A 21 -17.84 -3.09 1.39
C ARG A 21 -17.36 -4.41 0.82
N GLU A 22 -18.30 -5.29 0.45
CA GLU A 22 -17.96 -6.59 -0.11
C GLU A 22 -17.24 -6.46 -1.47
N LEU A 23 -17.65 -5.52 -2.31
CA LEU A 23 -16.99 -5.27 -3.59
C LEU A 23 -15.53 -4.83 -3.39
N LEU A 24 -15.29 -3.86 -2.50
CA LEU A 24 -13.93 -3.38 -2.23
C LEU A 24 -13.08 -4.43 -1.50
N ARG A 25 -13.65 -5.18 -0.55
CA ARG A 25 -12.96 -6.25 0.18
C ARG A 25 -12.43 -7.32 -0.78
N ARG A 26 -13.24 -7.76 -1.75
CA ARG A 26 -12.80 -8.73 -2.76
C ARG A 26 -11.64 -8.21 -3.61
N ALA A 27 -11.68 -6.93 -4.01
CA ALA A 27 -10.57 -6.32 -4.74
C ALA A 27 -9.30 -6.25 -3.87
N PHE A 28 -9.45 -5.82 -2.61
CA PHE A 28 -8.37 -5.75 -1.63
C PHE A 28 -7.69 -7.11 -1.43
N GLU A 29 -8.45 -8.19 -1.28
CA GLU A 29 -7.94 -9.55 -1.05
C GLU A 29 -7.19 -10.14 -2.25
N LYS A 30 -7.37 -9.59 -3.45
CA LYS A 30 -6.66 -10.01 -4.67
C LYS A 30 -5.36 -9.25 -4.92
N THR A 31 -5.02 -8.27 -4.08
CA THR A 31 -3.75 -7.56 -4.21
C THR A 31 -2.62 -8.33 -3.54
N ALA A 32 -1.47 -8.42 -4.23
CA ALA A 32 -0.32 -9.18 -3.75
C ALA A 32 0.37 -8.46 -2.59
N ARG A 33 0.20 -9.00 -1.38
CA ARG A 33 0.88 -8.57 -0.15
C ARG A 33 1.75 -9.69 0.39
N TRP A 34 2.73 -9.31 1.19
CA TRP A 34 3.49 -10.26 1.99
C TRP A 34 2.57 -10.91 3.05
N PRO A 35 2.82 -12.19 3.39
CA PRO A 35 2.09 -12.84 4.46
C PRO A 35 2.40 -12.19 5.81
N ALA A 36 1.54 -12.43 6.81
CA ALA A 36 1.65 -11.79 8.13
C ALA A 36 2.95 -12.15 8.87
N ASP A 37 3.48 -13.33 8.61
CA ASP A 37 4.71 -13.89 9.17
C ASP A 37 5.95 -13.62 8.29
N PHE A 38 5.85 -12.69 7.34
CA PHE A 38 6.99 -12.30 6.51
C PHE A 38 8.08 -11.64 7.35
N ASN A 39 9.23 -12.31 7.46
CA ASN A 39 10.38 -11.88 8.25
C ASN A 39 11.39 -11.03 7.47
N GLY A 40 11.04 -10.61 6.25
CA GLY A 40 11.92 -9.82 5.41
C GLY A 40 12.79 -10.63 4.45
N PHE A 41 13.71 -9.94 3.80
CA PHE A 41 14.70 -10.52 2.89
C PHE A 41 15.94 -9.63 2.78
N SER A 42 17.04 -10.23 2.31
CA SER A 42 18.21 -9.52 1.80
C SER A 42 18.48 -9.98 0.37
N ALA A 43 18.94 -9.09 -0.48
CA ALA A 43 19.24 -9.39 -1.87
C ALA A 43 20.34 -8.50 -2.43
N ASP A 44 21.03 -9.00 -3.45
CA ASP A 44 21.84 -8.15 -4.33
C ASP A 44 20.92 -7.19 -5.09
N LEU A 45 21.38 -5.96 -5.25
CA LEU A 45 20.62 -4.87 -5.86
C LEU A 45 21.40 -4.32 -7.05
N THR A 46 20.74 -4.32 -8.21
CA THR A 46 21.20 -3.64 -9.42
C THR A 46 20.20 -2.56 -9.76
N ILE A 47 20.66 -1.31 -9.87
CA ILE A 47 19.85 -0.16 -10.25
C ILE A 47 20.47 0.50 -11.48
N ASN A 48 19.63 0.82 -12.46
CA ASN A 48 20.00 1.65 -13.60
C ASN A 48 19.32 3.02 -13.47
N VAL A 49 20.12 4.09 -13.47
CA VAL A 49 19.65 5.48 -13.54
C VAL A 49 20.26 6.11 -14.79
N ASP A 50 19.41 6.44 -15.76
CA ASP A 50 19.80 7.10 -17.02
C ASP A 50 20.97 6.41 -17.76
N GLY A 51 20.98 5.07 -17.74
CA GLY A 51 22.03 4.26 -18.39
C GLY A 51 23.24 3.96 -17.51
N GLN A 52 23.37 4.58 -16.34
CA GLN A 52 24.42 4.27 -15.37
C GLN A 52 23.95 3.19 -14.38
N GLU A 53 24.72 2.11 -14.27
CA GLU A 53 24.44 1.01 -13.36
C GLU A 53 25.13 1.20 -11.99
N PHE A 54 24.39 0.91 -10.93
CA PHE A 54 24.85 0.90 -9.55
C PHE A 54 24.57 -0.48 -8.95
N LEU A 55 25.61 -1.09 -8.38
CA LEU A 55 25.56 -2.38 -7.73
C LEU A 55 25.68 -2.22 -6.22
N GLY A 56 24.93 -3.01 -5.47
CA GLY A 56 24.99 -3.06 -4.03
C GLY A 56 24.02 -4.06 -3.44
N THR A 57 23.46 -3.75 -2.27
CA THR A 57 22.58 -4.68 -1.55
C THR A 57 21.38 -3.96 -0.96
N VAL A 58 20.29 -4.70 -0.80
CA VAL A 58 19.12 -4.27 -0.04
C VAL A 58 18.82 -5.27 1.07
N THR A 59 18.39 -4.76 2.22
CA THR A 59 17.78 -5.55 3.28
C THR A 59 16.46 -4.91 3.67
N VAL A 60 15.38 -5.68 3.58
CA VAL A 60 14.05 -5.30 4.05
C VAL A 60 13.72 -6.21 5.21
N LYS A 61 13.75 -5.69 6.45
CA LYS A 61 13.32 -6.46 7.64
C LYS A 61 11.83 -6.29 7.90
N SER A 62 11.31 -5.10 7.58
CA SER A 62 9.89 -4.76 7.66
C SER A 62 9.57 -3.59 6.74
N ALA A 63 8.31 -3.21 6.63
CA ALA A 63 7.91 -2.02 5.87
C ALA A 63 8.53 -0.71 6.39
N GLN A 64 8.92 -0.66 7.67
CA GLN A 64 9.56 0.52 8.28
C GLN A 64 11.08 0.39 8.42
N ASP A 65 11.66 -0.77 8.08
CA ASP A 65 13.08 -1.05 8.23
C ASP A 65 13.62 -1.60 6.91
N VAL A 66 13.98 -0.65 6.05
CA VAL A 66 14.60 -0.88 4.75
C VAL A 66 15.96 -0.20 4.76
N THR A 67 17.00 -0.99 4.48
CA THR A 67 18.38 -0.52 4.34
C THR A 67 18.86 -0.83 2.93
N VAL A 68 19.39 0.19 2.25
CA VAL A 68 20.06 0.05 0.95
C VAL A 68 21.50 0.48 1.11
N SER A 69 22.42 -0.29 0.52
CA SER A 69 23.84 0.07 0.42
C SER A 69 24.21 0.18 -1.05
N LEU A 70 24.62 1.38 -1.46
CA LEU A 70 25.09 1.70 -2.81
C LEU A 70 26.28 2.67 -2.72
N PRO A 71 27.20 2.67 -3.70
CA PRO A 71 28.40 3.51 -3.66
C PRO A 71 28.10 5.01 -3.81
N ASN A 72 26.99 5.38 -4.43
CA ASN A 72 26.57 6.77 -4.60
C ASN A 72 25.48 7.12 -3.57
N ALA A 73 25.75 8.11 -2.71
CA ALA A 73 24.86 8.48 -1.61
C ALA A 73 23.50 9.06 -2.05
N GLU A 74 23.46 9.80 -3.17
CA GLU A 74 22.22 10.36 -3.72
C GLU A 74 21.31 9.25 -4.27
N VAL A 75 21.89 8.35 -5.07
CA VAL A 75 21.19 7.18 -5.60
C VAL A 75 20.74 6.26 -4.46
N GLN A 76 21.58 6.06 -3.43
CA GLN A 76 21.20 5.30 -2.25
C GLN A 76 19.98 5.90 -1.54
N LYS A 77 19.97 7.21 -1.32
CA LYS A 77 18.86 7.90 -0.65
C LYS A 77 17.56 7.75 -1.45
N TRP A 78 17.62 7.97 -2.76
CA TRP A 78 16.48 7.79 -3.65
C TRP A 78 15.99 6.34 -3.65
N ALA A 79 16.89 5.37 -3.85
CA ALA A 79 16.57 3.95 -3.87
C ALA A 79 15.95 3.49 -2.54
N THR A 80 16.49 3.97 -1.41
CA THR A 80 15.93 3.69 -0.08
C THR A 80 14.49 4.18 0.01
N GLY A 81 14.20 5.41 -0.43
CA GLY A 81 12.83 5.96 -0.43
C GLY A 81 11.87 5.15 -1.29
N THR A 82 12.26 4.84 -2.53
CA THR A 82 11.45 4.06 -3.47
C THR A 82 11.17 2.65 -2.94
N ILE A 83 12.19 1.93 -2.48
CA ILE A 83 12.03 0.56 -1.96
C ILE A 83 11.23 0.58 -0.65
N SER A 84 11.41 1.59 0.21
CA SER A 84 10.60 1.76 1.42
C SER A 84 9.12 1.94 1.08
N MET A 85 8.80 2.73 0.05
CA MET A 85 7.41 2.90 -0.41
C MET A 85 6.83 1.58 -0.93
N ILE A 86 7.59 0.85 -1.75
CA ILE A 86 7.18 -0.48 -2.22
C ILE A 86 6.92 -1.42 -1.03
N ALA A 87 7.80 -1.41 -0.02
CA ALA A 87 7.66 -2.23 1.17
C ALA A 87 6.39 -1.89 1.95
N VAL A 88 6.08 -0.60 2.14
CA VAL A 88 4.83 -0.15 2.80
C VAL A 88 3.58 -0.62 2.04
N HIS A 89 3.59 -0.59 0.71
CA HIS A 89 2.45 -1.06 -0.09
C HIS A 89 2.30 -2.58 -0.11
N ARG A 90 3.40 -3.33 -0.01
CA ARG A 90 3.39 -4.80 0.03
C ARG A 90 3.24 -5.38 1.41
N ALA A 91 3.48 -4.59 2.46
CA ALA A 91 3.36 -5.04 3.84
C ALA A 91 1.99 -5.63 4.12
N HIS A 92 1.99 -6.66 4.96
CA HIS A 92 0.77 -7.27 5.42
C HIS A 92 -0.14 -6.24 6.09
N ARG A 93 -1.42 -6.24 5.71
CA ARG A 93 -2.51 -5.54 6.39
C ARG A 93 -3.83 -6.19 6.00
N THR A 94 -4.80 -6.13 6.90
CA THR A 94 -6.17 -6.58 6.61
C THR A 94 -7.00 -5.46 5.99
N PHE A 95 -8.14 -5.83 5.39
CA PHE A 95 -9.09 -4.86 4.86
C PHE A 95 -9.58 -3.92 5.98
N ASP A 96 -9.93 -4.47 7.15
CA ASP A 96 -10.44 -3.71 8.29
C ASP A 96 -9.40 -2.78 8.95
N GLN A 97 -8.10 -3.00 8.71
CA GLN A 97 -7.04 -2.08 9.14
C GLN A 97 -6.82 -0.92 8.17
N SER A 98 -7.39 -1.00 6.97
CA SER A 98 -7.18 -0.07 5.85
C SER A 98 -8.50 0.51 5.35
N ASP A 99 -8.93 0.18 4.13
CA ASP A 99 -10.11 0.79 3.50
C ASP A 99 -11.41 0.44 4.24
N GLY A 100 -11.44 -0.70 4.94
CA GLY A 100 -12.57 -1.13 5.76
C GLY A 100 -12.86 -0.22 6.96
N LYS A 101 -11.96 0.69 7.31
CA LYS A 101 -12.21 1.70 8.36
C LYS A 101 -13.07 2.87 7.91
N SER A 102 -13.18 3.08 6.62
CA SER A 102 -14.05 4.08 6.05
C SER A 102 -15.47 3.53 5.95
N VAL A 103 -16.44 4.43 6.00
CA VAL A 103 -17.78 4.14 5.49
C VAL A 103 -17.68 4.07 3.96
N LEU A 104 -18.32 3.07 3.36
CA LEU A 104 -18.26 2.76 1.94
C LEU A 104 -19.67 2.77 1.36
N THR A 105 -19.83 3.39 0.18
CA THR A 105 -21.13 3.42 -0.52
C THR A 105 -20.95 3.21 -2.01
N LEU A 106 -21.95 2.64 -2.67
CA LEU A 106 -21.97 2.54 -4.13
C LEU A 106 -22.48 3.85 -4.74
N ASP A 107 -21.79 4.33 -5.77
CA ASP A 107 -22.34 5.38 -6.62
C ASP A 107 -23.35 4.77 -7.60
N ARG A 108 -24.64 4.94 -7.36
CA ARG A 108 -25.72 4.34 -8.16
C ARG A 108 -26.12 5.20 -9.37
N SER A 109 -25.28 6.14 -9.78
CA SER A 109 -25.45 6.85 -11.05
C SER A 109 -25.32 5.91 -12.25
N ALA A 110 -25.57 6.43 -13.45
CA ALA A 110 -25.58 5.65 -14.68
C ALA A 110 -24.30 4.80 -14.85
N ALA A 111 -24.44 3.63 -15.49
CA ALA A 111 -23.35 2.68 -15.66
C ALA A 111 -22.10 3.34 -16.26
N HIS A 112 -20.97 3.26 -15.53
CA HIS A 112 -19.68 3.78 -15.99
C HIS A 112 -18.93 2.70 -16.77
N PRO A 113 -18.23 3.04 -17.89
CA PRO A 113 -17.53 2.05 -18.72
C PRO A 113 -16.43 1.25 -17.99
N LEU A 114 -15.93 1.77 -16.86
CA LEU A 114 -14.93 1.10 -16.01
C LEU A 114 -15.55 0.27 -14.87
N GLY A 115 -16.87 0.14 -14.81
CA GLY A 115 -17.59 -0.61 -13.79
C GLY A 115 -18.20 0.25 -12.69
N GLN A 116 -18.52 -0.38 -11.56
CA GLN A 116 -19.22 0.23 -10.44
C GLN A 116 -18.26 1.06 -9.55
N THR A 117 -18.52 2.36 -9.42
CA THR A 117 -17.76 3.25 -8.53
C THR A 117 -18.14 3.03 -7.06
N ILE A 118 -17.13 3.05 -6.18
CA ILE A 118 -17.27 2.95 -4.73
C ILE A 118 -16.78 4.27 -4.12
N ARG A 119 -17.66 4.99 -3.43
CA ARG A 119 -17.26 6.18 -2.66
C ARG A 119 -16.68 5.74 -1.32
N ILE A 120 -15.47 6.22 -1.03
CA ILE A 120 -14.79 5.99 0.24
C ILE A 120 -14.89 7.28 1.05
N HIS A 121 -15.67 7.26 2.13
CA HIS A 121 -15.86 8.42 3.00
C HIS A 121 -14.66 8.58 3.92
N ASP A 122 -13.55 9.04 3.36
CA ASP A 122 -12.33 9.42 4.06
C ASP A 122 -11.99 10.91 3.87
N SER A 123 -10.95 11.37 4.57
CA SER A 123 -10.49 12.76 4.53
C SER A 123 -9.96 13.21 3.17
N LEU A 124 -9.71 12.26 2.24
CA LEU A 124 -9.22 12.54 0.90
C LEU A 124 -10.35 12.56 -0.13
N HIS A 125 -11.59 12.26 0.27
CA HIS A 125 -12.76 12.16 -0.60
C HIS A 125 -12.54 11.18 -1.78
N SER A 126 -11.98 10.02 -1.46
CA SER A 126 -11.58 9.00 -2.44
C SER A 126 -12.78 8.30 -3.13
N HIS A 127 -12.57 7.78 -4.33
CA HIS A 127 -13.57 7.06 -5.14
C HIS A 127 -12.95 5.97 -6.03
#